data_AF-A0A940CZ99-F1
#
_entry.id   AF-A0A940CZ99-F1
#
_cell.length_a   1.000
_cell.length_b   1.000
_cell.length_c   1.000
_cell.angle_alpha   90.00
_cell.angle_beta   90.00
_cell.angle_gamma   90.00
#
_symmetry.space_group_name_H-M   'P 1'
#
loop_
_entity.id
_entity.type
_entity.pdbx_description
1 polymer ?
#
loop_
_entity_poly.entity_id
_entity_poly.type
_entity_poly.pdbx_seq_one_letter_code
_entity_poly.pdbx_strand_id
1 'polypeptide(L)'
;GVFLEKSKMYHQIKDHQSAGACIQNMLLSAFALGLGTCWLGEILKNEDKVKDVLGLPKDEYEMCALIAIGYPEDKSKRADRYPLQHFIVKEI
;
A
#
# COMPACT_ATOMS: atom_id res chain seq x y z
N GLY A 1 -2.40 -9.02 0.87
CA GLY A 1 -2.93 -7.65 0.96
C GLY A 1 -2.69 -7.12 2.36
N VAL A 2 -2.76 -5.81 2.54
CA VAL A 2 -2.74 -5.17 3.86
C VAL A 2 -4.16 -4.70 4.17
N PHE A 3 -4.66 -5.12 5.33
CA PHE A 3 -6.02 -4.82 5.81
C PHE A 3 -5.94 -4.27 7.23
N LEU A 4 -6.85 -3.37 7.57
CA LEU A 4 -7.10 -2.91 8.93
C LEU A 4 -8.35 -3.60 9.46
N GLU A 5 -8.29 -4.14 10.67
CA GLU A 5 -9.48 -4.63 11.37
C GLU A 5 -10.21 -3.45 12.00
N LYS A 6 -11.43 -3.17 11.55
CA LYS A 6 -12.19 -1.98 11.96
C LYS A 6 -12.42 -1.91 13.46
N SER A 7 -12.58 -3.05 14.12
CA SER A 7 -12.79 -3.15 15.58
C SER A 7 -11.56 -2.72 16.40
N LYS A 8 -10.36 -2.78 15.79
CA LYS A 8 -9.07 -2.48 16.43
C LYS A 8 -8.53 -1.11 16.10
N MET A 9 -9.11 -0.45 15.10
CA MET A 9 -8.76 0.92 14.75
C MET A 9 -9.14 1.85 15.90
N TYR A 10 -8.19 2.66 16.34
CA TYR A 10 -8.41 3.65 17.40
C TYR A 10 -8.44 5.08 16.84
N HIS A 11 -7.87 5.29 15.65
CA HIS A 11 -7.87 6.58 14.98
C HIS A 11 -7.62 6.42 13.48
N GLN A 12 -8.65 6.66 12.68
CA GLN A 12 -8.67 6.48 11.22
C GLN A 12 -7.37 6.93 10.52
N ILE A 13 -6.96 8.19 10.68
CA ILE A 13 -5.76 8.71 10.00
C ILE A 13 -4.47 7.99 10.42
N LYS A 14 -4.27 7.75 11.73
CA LYS A 14 -3.03 7.17 12.27
C LYS A 14 -2.89 5.70 11.89
N ASP A 15 -4.02 4.99 11.90
CA ASP A 15 -4.08 3.59 11.51
C ASP A 15 -3.76 3.43 10.01
N HIS A 16 -4.30 4.30 9.16
CA HIS A 16 -3.97 4.33 7.72
C HIS A 16 -2.51 4.71 7.45
N GLN A 17 -1.95 5.67 8.20
CA GLN A 17 -0.53 6.02 8.10
C GLN A 17 0.36 4.83 8.48
N SER A 18 -0.02 4.08 9.52
CA SER A 18 0.69 2.88 9.96
C SER A 18 0.63 1.77 8.91
N ALA A 19 -0.54 1.56 8.30
CA ALA A 19 -0.68 0.64 7.17
C ALA A 19 0.21 1.05 5.99
N GLY A 20 0.22 2.35 5.64
CA GLY A 20 1.06 2.88 4.57
C GLY A 20 2.56 2.68 4.82
N ALA A 21 3.02 2.92 6.05
CA ALA A 21 4.41 2.67 6.45
C ALA A 21 4.76 1.17 6.41
N CYS A 22 3.86 0.31 6.87
CA CYS A 22 4.01 -1.14 6.79
C CYS A 22 4.17 -1.61 5.33
N ILE A 23 3.27 -1.15 4.45
CA ILE A 23 3.34 -1.43 3.01
C ILE A 23 4.70 -0.99 2.47
N GLN A 24 5.10 0.26 2.70
CA GLN A 24 6.38 0.78 2.19
C GLN A 24 7.59 -0.04 2.67
N ASN A 25 7.59 -0.51 3.93
CA ASN A 25 8.64 -1.39 4.43
C ASN A 25 8.67 -2.72 3.67
N MET A 26 7.52 -3.34 3.38
CA MET A 26 7.46 -4.55 2.54
C MET A 26 8.05 -4.32 1.15
N LEU A 27 7.74 -3.18 0.51
CA LEU A 27 8.26 -2.84 -0.81
C LEU A 27 9.79 -2.66 -0.79
N LEU A 28 10.32 -1.99 0.23
CA LEU A 28 11.77 -1.80 0.41
C LEU A 28 12.49 -3.13 0.67
N SER A 29 11.91 -4.01 1.50
CA SER A 29 12.47 -5.34 1.76
C SER A 29 12.48 -6.20 0.50
N ALA A 30 11.38 -6.21 -0.27
CA ALA A 30 11.32 -6.93 -1.54
C ALA A 30 12.38 -6.40 -2.53
N PHE A 31 12.53 -5.08 -2.65
CA PHE A 31 13.57 -4.47 -3.48
C PHE A 31 14.98 -4.89 -3.05
N ALA A 32 15.27 -4.91 -1.75
CA ALA A 32 16.56 -5.37 -1.23
C ALA A 32 16.86 -6.85 -1.55
N LEU A 33 15.83 -7.66 -1.73
CA LEU A 33 15.91 -9.06 -2.17
C LEU A 33 15.97 -9.24 -3.70
N GLY A 34 16.04 -8.14 -4.46
CA GLY A 34 16.07 -8.17 -5.93
C GLY A 34 14.70 -8.39 -6.57
N LEU A 35 13.61 -8.24 -5.82
CA LEU A 35 12.24 -8.36 -6.32
C LEU A 35 11.68 -6.99 -6.73
N GLY A 36 10.83 -7.00 -7.75
CA GLY A 36 9.97 -5.89 -8.13
C GLY A 36 8.64 -5.93 -7.38
N THR A 37 8.07 -4.76 -7.11
CA THR A 37 6.75 -4.64 -6.47
C THR A 37 5.88 -3.61 -7.16
N CYS A 38 4.56 -3.81 -7.11
CA CYS A 38 3.57 -2.85 -7.57
C CYS A 38 2.47 -2.68 -6.51
N TRP A 39 2.30 -1.46 -6.00
CA TRP A 39 1.18 -1.10 -5.14
C TRP A 39 -0.06 -0.86 -6.00
N LEU A 40 -1.02 -1.77 -5.91
CA LEU A 40 -2.26 -1.72 -6.68
C LEU A 40 -3.28 -0.84 -5.94
N GLY A 41 -3.42 0.42 -6.34
CA GLY A 41 -4.39 1.35 -5.75
C GLY A 41 -5.82 1.20 -6.28
N GLU A 42 -5.98 1.00 -7.58
CA GLU A 42 -7.31 0.90 -8.23
C GLU A 42 -8.12 -0.33 -7.77
N ILE A 43 -7.44 -1.34 -7.21
CA ILE A 43 -8.09 -2.56 -6.73
C ILE A 43 -9.01 -2.32 -5.52
N LEU A 44 -8.85 -1.19 -4.82
CA LEU A 44 -9.72 -0.79 -3.71
C LEU A 44 -11.19 -0.70 -4.16
N LYS A 45 -11.47 -0.33 -5.42
CA LYS A 45 -12.83 -0.32 -5.98
C LYS A 45 -13.49 -1.71 -6.05
N ASN A 46 -12.69 -2.77 -5.94
CA ASN A 46 -13.14 -4.17 -5.97
C ASN A 46 -12.89 -4.88 -4.62
N GLU A 47 -12.75 -4.13 -3.53
CA GLU A 47 -12.45 -4.66 -2.20
C GLU A 47 -13.35 -5.84 -1.79
N ASP A 48 -14.67 -5.74 -1.97
CA ASP A 48 -15.59 -6.82 -1.59
C ASP A 48 -15.30 -8.12 -2.33
N LYS A 49 -14.96 -8.04 -3.63
CA LYS A 49 -14.59 -9.22 -4.42
C LYS A 49 -13.27 -9.82 -3.92
N VAL A 50 -12.32 -8.97 -3.53
CA VAL A 50 -11.05 -9.43 -2.96
C VAL A 50 -11.30 -10.15 -1.64
N LYS A 51 -12.15 -9.60 -0.77
CA LYS A 51 -12.54 -10.24 0.49
C LYS A 51 -13.27 -11.56 0.25
N ASP A 52 -14.16 -11.63 -0.73
CA ASP A 52 -14.86 -12.85 -1.13
C ASP A 52 -13.86 -13.95 -1.55
N VAL A 53 -12.89 -13.61 -2.40
CA VAL A 53 -11.84 -14.55 -2.84
C VAL A 53 -10.98 -15.02 -1.66
N LEU A 54 -10.73 -14.16 -0.67
CA LEU A 54 -9.93 -14.48 0.52
C LEU A 54 -10.74 -15.12 1.65
N GLY A 55 -12.07 -15.23 1.53
CA GLY A 55 -12.95 -15.70 2.59
C GLY A 55 -13.00 -14.79 3.82
N LEU A 56 -12.81 -13.48 3.65
CA LEU A 56 -12.80 -12.51 4.74
C LEU A 56 -14.20 -11.94 5.02
N PRO A 57 -14.58 -11.70 6.29
CA PRO A 57 -15.81 -10.99 6.63
C PRO A 57 -15.80 -9.56 6.08
N LYS A 58 -16.83 -9.18 5.32
CA LYS A 58 -16.90 -7.89 4.61
C LYS A 58 -16.87 -6.68 5.55
N ASP A 59 -17.55 -6.81 6.68
CA ASP A 59 -17.77 -5.72 7.61
C ASP A 59 -16.63 -5.54 8.63
N GLU A 60 -15.79 -6.55 8.84
CA GLU A 60 -14.73 -6.52 9.86
C GLU A 60 -13.44 -5.88 9.39
N TYR A 61 -13.11 -6.00 8.10
CA TYR A 61 -11.84 -5.55 7.55
C TYR A 61 -12.01 -4.41 6.56
N GLU A 62 -11.05 -3.50 6.53
CA GLU A 62 -10.88 -2.44 5.52
C GLU A 62 -9.57 -2.71 4.76
N MET A 63 -9.63 -2.79 3.44
CA MET A 63 -8.47 -3.05 2.60
C MET A 63 -7.68 -1.76 2.37
N CYS A 64 -6.39 -1.77 2.72
CA CYS A 64 -5.49 -0.65 2.45
C CYS A 64 -4.74 -0.82 1.13
N ALA A 65 -4.32 -2.04 0.79
CA ALA A 65 -3.58 -2.31 -0.44
C ALA A 65 -3.54 -3.78 -0.83
N LEU A 66 -3.42 -4.04 -2.14
CA LEU A 66 -2.78 -5.25 -2.65
C LEU A 66 -1.42 -4.90 -3.26
N ILE A 67 -0.47 -5.82 -3.11
CA ILE A 67 0.90 -5.66 -3.59
C ILE A 67 1.18 -6.86 -4.49
N ALA A 68 1.48 -6.61 -5.76
CA ALA A 68 2.07 -7.63 -6.63
C ALA A 68 3.59 -7.67 -6.38
N ILE A 69 4.16 -8.87 -6.30
CA ILE A 69 5.59 -9.09 -6.03
C ILE A 69 6.10 -10.17 -7.00
N GLY A 70 7.29 -9.98 -7.56
CA GLY A 70 7.92 -10.97 -8.43
C GLY A 70 9.29 -10.55 -8.92
N TYR A 71 9.89 -11.37 -9.79
CA TYR A 71 11.14 -11.03 -10.46
C TYR A 71 10.85 -10.12 -11.67
N PRO A 72 11.41 -8.91 -11.73
CA PRO A 72 11.16 -8.00 -12.83
C PRO A 72 11.86 -8.50 -14.10
N GLU A 73 11.09 -8.68 -15.17
CA GLU A 73 11.62 -9.04 -16.50
C GLU A 73 12.32 -7.84 -17.17
N ASP A 74 11.88 -6.62 -16.87
CA ASP A 74 12.42 -5.38 -17.40
C ASP A 74 12.70 -4.35 -16.30
N LYS A 75 13.80 -3.61 -16.42
CA LYS A 75 14.15 -2.54 -15.47
C LYS A 75 13.51 -1.24 -15.96
N SER A 76 12.22 -1.08 -15.69
CA SER A 76 11.47 0.12 -16.07
C SER A 76 12.17 1.40 -15.62
N LYS A 77 12.17 2.44 -16.46
CA LYS A 77 12.64 3.77 -16.06
C LYS A 77 11.76 4.29 -14.93
N ARG A 78 12.40 4.81 -13.88
CA ARG A 78 11.71 5.49 -12.77
C ARG A 78 11.06 6.76 -13.33
N ALA A 79 9.75 6.92 -13.10
CA ALA A 79 9.08 8.18 -13.41
C ALA A 79 9.70 9.32 -12.59
N ASP A 80 9.74 10.52 -13.19
CA ASP A 80 10.23 11.71 -12.52
C ASP A 80 9.41 11.99 -11.25
N ARG A 81 10.05 12.64 -10.28
CA ARG A 81 9.41 13.08 -9.04
C ARG A 81 9.41 14.60 -9.04
N TYR A 82 8.35 15.19 -8.50
CA TYR A 82 8.37 16.61 -8.20
C TYR A 82 9.50 16.91 -7.20
N PRO A 83 10.18 18.06 -7.35
CA PRO A 83 11.21 18.47 -6.40
C PRO A 83 10.61 18.68 -5.01
N LEU A 84 11.41 18.49 -3.95
CA LEU A 84 10.93 18.54 -2.56
C LEU A 84 10.19 19.86 -2.24
N GLN A 85 10.66 20.97 -2.80
CA GLN A 85 10.09 22.30 -2.61
C GLN A 85 8.62 22.38 -3.04
N HIS A 86 8.17 21.51 -3.95
CA HIS A 86 6.76 21.42 -4.35
C HIS A 86 5.84 21.03 -3.19
N PHE A 87 6.35 20.31 -2.19
CA PHE A 87 5.59 19.80 -1.06
C PHE A 87 5.79 20.59 0.24
N ILE A 88 6.72 21.57 0.26
CA ILE A 88 6.97 22.40 1.44
C ILE A 88 6.10 23.66 1.37
N VAL A 89 5.20 23.81 2.35
CA VAL A 89 4.32 25.00 2.44
C VAL A 89 5.03 26.17 3.14
N LYS A 90 5.88 25.88 4.13
CA LYS A 90 6.61 26.87 4.92
C LYS A 90 7.85 26.24 5.55
N GLU A 91 8.97 26.96 5.51
CA GLU A 91 10.16 26.69 6.33
C GLU A 91 10.14 27.62 7.55
N ILE A 92 10.50 27.10 8.73
CA ILE A 92 10.55 27.82 10.00
C ILE A 92 11.97 27.75 10.53
#